data_AF-A0A2V6PSH5-F1
#
_entry.id   AF-A0A2V6PSH5-F1
#
_cell.length_a   1.000
_cell.length_b   1.000
_cell.length_c   1.000
_cell.angle_alpha   90.00
_cell.angle_beta   90.00
_cell.angle_gamma   90.00
#
_symmetry.space_group_name_H-M   'P 1'
#
loop_
_entity.id
_entity.type
_entity.pdbx_description
1 polymer ?
#
loop_
_entity_poly.entity_id
_entity_poly.type
_entity_poly.pdbx_seq_one_letter_code
_entity_poly.pdbx_strand_id
1 'polypeptide(L)'
;MLSIPGLAILVAAVAPWWLLAGSSGGAEFVDDVLITDLLMWYAPSGGWTWRHLTDPIGQALTALLPWALVLPVAFVWFVRRRGDRVESRRIRLLVVWVAVSFVLVAISSQQRLRYYLPLCAPASLLLAFWWTRAIASRWRLATPLVCSAVAVGLVVWNLSATSRSAAATDMVPVVEPLHVARVPIYALDAPEIVLSFYLERPVTGFQRWDDVARQLEHGREAFLVVADRQVASAPASLELRRVTPFRIQRRPYTLVAARGG
;
A
#
# COMPACT_ATOMS: atom_id res chain seq x y z
N MET A 1 -24.34 6.91 -25.47
CA MET A 1 -24.23 5.85 -26.50
C MET A 1 -22.86 5.22 -26.35
N LEU A 2 -22.81 3.91 -26.10
CA LEU A 2 -21.54 3.16 -26.11
C LEU A 2 -21.04 3.10 -27.56
N SER A 3 -19.77 3.44 -27.82
CA SER A 3 -19.19 3.25 -29.15
C SER A 3 -18.77 1.78 -29.30
N ILE A 4 -19.42 1.07 -30.21
CA ILE A 4 -19.05 -0.31 -30.60
C ILE A 4 -17.54 -0.43 -30.90
N PRO A 5 -16.88 0.49 -31.64
CA PRO A 5 -15.44 0.39 -31.85
C PRO A 5 -14.63 0.55 -30.56
N GLY A 6 -15.08 1.38 -29.61
CA GLY A 6 -14.41 1.54 -28.32
C GLY A 6 -14.51 0.28 -27.47
N LEU A 7 -15.67 -0.38 -27.48
CA LEU A 7 -15.86 -1.67 -26.81
C LEU A 7 -14.97 -2.76 -27.46
N ALA A 8 -14.92 -2.81 -28.79
CA ALA A 8 -14.10 -3.78 -29.50
C ALA A 8 -12.60 -3.63 -29.17
N ILE A 9 -12.11 -2.39 -29.14
CA ILE A 9 -10.71 -2.09 -28.75
C ILE A 9 -10.46 -2.50 -27.30
N LEU A 10 -11.38 -2.18 -26.38
CA LEU A 10 -11.24 -2.56 -24.97
C LEU A 10 -11.17 -4.07 -24.80
N VAL A 11 -12.08 -4.81 -25.46
CA VAL A 11 -12.10 -6.28 -25.41
C VAL A 11 -10.82 -6.85 -26.01
N ALA A 12 -10.38 -6.36 -27.17
CA ALA A 12 -9.14 -6.80 -27.80
C ALA A 12 -7.91 -6.53 -26.94
N ALA A 13 -7.89 -5.43 -26.17
CA ALA A 13 -6.78 -5.10 -25.28
C ALA A 13 -6.75 -5.95 -24.00
N VAL A 14 -7.91 -6.30 -23.45
CA VAL A 14 -8.02 -6.96 -22.13
C VAL A 14 -8.12 -8.48 -22.26
N ALA A 15 -8.89 -8.99 -23.22
CA ALA A 15 -9.20 -10.41 -23.33
C ALA A 15 -7.98 -11.35 -23.49
N PRO A 16 -6.91 -11.02 -24.25
CA PRO A 16 -5.80 -11.94 -24.46
C PRO A 16 -5.13 -12.39 -23.16
N TRP A 17 -4.95 -11.47 -22.21
CA TRP A 17 -4.35 -11.81 -20.92
C TRP A 17 -5.22 -12.77 -20.10
N TRP A 18 -6.52 -12.50 -20.03
CA TRP A 18 -7.47 -13.35 -19.31
C TRP A 18 -7.57 -14.75 -19.92
N LEU A 19 -7.55 -14.85 -21.25
CA LEU A 19 -7.57 -16.14 -21.96
C LEU A 19 -6.31 -16.96 -21.67
N LEU A 20 -5.12 -16.32 -21.71
CA LEU A 20 -3.86 -16.98 -21.40
C LEU A 20 -3.78 -17.43 -19.93
N ALA A 21 -4.16 -16.55 -19.00
CA ALA A 21 -4.14 -16.84 -17.57
C ALA A 21 -5.11 -17.97 -17.21
N GLY A 22 -6.33 -17.94 -17.77
CA GLY A 22 -7.32 -19.00 -17.61
C GLY A 22 -6.87 -20.34 -18.19
N SER A 23 -6.20 -20.34 -19.35
CA SER A 23 -5.67 -21.57 -19.95
C SER A 23 -4.49 -22.18 -19.17
N SER A 24 -3.77 -21.37 -18.38
CA SER A 24 -2.59 -21.80 -17.64
C SER A 24 -2.92 -22.25 -16.21
N GLY A 25 -3.82 -21.53 -15.53
CA GLY A 25 -4.16 -21.78 -14.12
C GLY A 25 -5.52 -22.43 -13.87
N GLY A 26 -6.35 -22.60 -14.91
CA GLY A 26 -7.63 -23.33 -14.82
C GLY A 26 -8.55 -22.83 -13.68
N ALA A 27 -9.00 -23.76 -12.84
CA ALA A 27 -9.92 -23.47 -11.72
C ALA A 27 -9.25 -22.69 -10.56
N GLU A 28 -7.97 -22.92 -10.30
CA GLU A 28 -7.21 -22.18 -9.27
C GLU A 28 -7.12 -20.69 -9.61
N PHE A 29 -6.94 -20.36 -10.90
CA PHE A 29 -6.96 -18.96 -11.34
C PHE A 29 -8.29 -18.26 -11.04
N VAL A 30 -9.41 -18.97 -11.20
CA VAL A 30 -10.73 -18.40 -10.93
C VAL A 30 -10.91 -18.15 -9.42
N ASP A 31 -10.56 -19.13 -8.60
CA ASP A 31 -10.79 -19.07 -7.16
C ASP A 31 -9.84 -18.07 -6.46
N ASP A 32 -8.54 -18.11 -6.79
CA ASP A 32 -7.55 -17.24 -6.17
C ASP A 32 -7.60 -15.81 -6.75
N VAL A 33 -7.65 -15.66 -8.07
CA VAL A 33 -7.52 -14.32 -8.69
C VAL A 33 -8.88 -13.63 -8.81
N LEU A 34 -9.88 -14.33 -9.35
CA LEU A 34 -11.17 -13.70 -9.66
C LEU A 34 -12.02 -13.52 -8.40
N ILE A 35 -12.14 -14.58 -7.61
CA ILE A 35 -13.01 -14.60 -6.45
C ILE A 35 -12.28 -14.00 -5.26
N THR A 36 -11.08 -14.50 -4.93
CA THR A 36 -10.36 -14.06 -3.73
C THR A 36 -9.77 -12.66 -3.92
N ASP A 37 -8.94 -12.43 -4.94
CA ASP A 37 -8.24 -11.15 -5.12
C ASP A 37 -9.11 -10.02 -5.69
N LEU A 38 -10.02 -10.32 -6.63
CA LEU A 38 -10.84 -9.27 -7.27
C LEU A 38 -12.11 -8.94 -6.48
N LEU A 39 -12.71 -9.94 -5.82
CA LEU A 39 -14.01 -9.79 -5.17
C LEU A 39 -13.89 -9.74 -3.64
N MET A 40 -13.37 -10.80 -3.03
CA MET A 40 -13.35 -10.94 -1.57
C MET A 40 -12.33 -10.00 -0.92
N TRP A 41 -11.23 -9.70 -1.60
CA TRP A 41 -10.18 -8.82 -1.10
C TRP A 41 -10.66 -7.40 -0.78
N TYR A 42 -11.67 -6.91 -1.51
CA TYR A 42 -12.26 -5.58 -1.34
C TYR A 42 -13.52 -5.60 -0.48
N ALA A 43 -14.08 -6.79 -0.21
CA ALA A 43 -15.27 -6.93 0.62
C ALA A 43 -14.95 -6.56 2.09
N PRO A 44 -15.85 -5.83 2.77
CA PRO A 44 -15.70 -5.51 4.18
C PRO A 44 -15.76 -6.78 5.03
N SER A 45 -14.62 -7.22 5.57
CA SER A 45 -14.49 -8.45 6.36
C SER A 45 -14.31 -8.22 7.86
N GLY A 46 -14.75 -7.08 8.40
CA GLY A 46 -14.55 -6.71 9.81
C GLY A 46 -15.70 -5.92 10.43
N GLY A 47 -15.79 -5.94 11.76
CA GLY A 47 -16.81 -5.25 12.54
C GLY A 47 -16.74 -3.72 12.41
N TRP A 48 -17.91 -3.07 12.42
CA TRP A 48 -18.04 -1.63 12.21
C TRP A 48 -17.37 -0.84 13.34
N THR A 49 -16.17 -0.36 13.08
CA THR A 49 -15.35 0.44 14.01
C THR A 49 -15.24 1.87 13.50
N TRP A 50 -15.23 2.86 14.40
CA TRP A 50 -15.09 4.29 14.06
C TRP A 50 -13.91 4.62 13.11
N ARG A 51 -12.83 3.82 13.15
CA ARG A 51 -11.69 3.94 12.23
C ARG A 51 -12.06 3.77 10.76
N HIS A 52 -13.05 2.93 10.44
CA HIS A 52 -13.50 2.75 9.05
C HIS A 52 -14.09 4.03 8.44
N LEU A 53 -14.53 4.99 9.26
CA LEU A 53 -15.07 6.26 8.78
C LEU A 53 -13.98 7.33 8.68
N THR A 54 -13.04 7.35 9.63
CA THR A 54 -11.99 8.39 9.70
C THR A 54 -10.79 8.09 8.83
N ASP A 55 -10.41 6.81 8.68
CA ASP A 55 -9.23 6.41 7.91
C ASP A 55 -9.34 6.82 6.42
N PRO A 56 -10.48 6.62 5.73
CA PRO A 56 -10.62 7.07 4.35
C PRO A 56 -10.43 8.57 4.16
N ILE A 57 -10.97 9.38 5.09
CA ILE A 57 -10.86 10.83 5.05
C ILE A 57 -9.40 11.24 5.26
N GLY A 58 -8.73 10.66 6.26
CA GLY A 58 -7.31 10.91 6.51
C GLY A 58 -6.43 10.54 5.31
N GLN A 59 -6.66 9.39 4.70
CA GLN A 59 -5.92 8.92 3.52
C GLN A 59 -6.18 9.81 2.29
N ALA A 60 -7.43 10.21 2.04
CA ALA A 60 -7.76 11.12 0.95
C ALA A 60 -7.10 12.50 1.12
N LEU A 61 -7.15 13.07 2.33
CA LEU A 61 -6.50 14.34 2.62
C LEU A 61 -4.99 14.24 2.45
N THR A 62 -4.38 13.14 2.92
CA THR A 62 -2.94 12.89 2.78
C THR A 62 -2.54 12.74 1.32
N ALA A 63 -3.31 12.02 0.51
CA ALA A 63 -3.07 11.86 -0.92
C ALA A 63 -3.18 13.19 -1.68
N LEU A 64 -4.03 14.10 -1.20
CA LEU A 64 -4.27 15.42 -1.80
C LEU A 64 -3.37 16.52 -1.23
N LEU A 65 -2.48 16.22 -0.27
CA LEU A 65 -1.50 17.20 0.19
C LEU A 65 -0.60 17.64 -1.00
N PRO A 66 -0.23 18.93 -1.06
CA PRO A 66 -0.55 20.01 -0.11
C PRO A 66 -1.92 20.66 -0.31
N TRP A 67 -2.62 20.32 -1.40
CA TRP A 67 -3.81 21.02 -1.91
C TRP A 67 -5.08 20.79 -1.09
N ALA A 68 -5.08 19.80 -0.20
CA ALA A 68 -6.19 19.47 0.69
C ALA A 68 -6.72 20.68 1.49
N LEU A 69 -5.87 21.66 1.82
CA LEU A 69 -6.26 22.87 2.54
C LEU A 69 -7.05 23.87 1.68
N VAL A 70 -6.78 23.92 0.38
CA VAL A 70 -7.35 24.91 -0.55
C VAL A 70 -8.60 24.36 -1.26
N LEU A 71 -8.72 23.03 -1.35
CA LEU A 71 -9.85 22.31 -1.94
C LEU A 71 -11.22 22.71 -1.36
N PRO A 72 -11.42 22.80 -0.03
CA PRO A 72 -12.71 23.23 0.54
C PRO A 72 -13.07 24.67 0.13
N VAL A 73 -12.07 25.56 0.04
CA VAL A 73 -12.26 26.95 -0.39
C VAL A 73 -12.69 26.99 -1.85
N ALA A 74 -12.03 26.21 -2.71
CA ALA A 74 -12.43 26.06 -4.11
C ALA A 74 -13.85 25.51 -4.23
N PHE A 75 -14.20 24.48 -3.47
CA PHE A 75 -15.53 23.88 -3.46
C PHE A 75 -16.63 24.86 -3.04
N VAL A 76 -16.44 25.58 -1.93
CA VAL A 76 -17.42 26.60 -1.47
C VAL A 76 -17.58 27.71 -2.50
N TRP A 77 -16.49 28.14 -3.15
CA TRP A 77 -16.54 29.11 -4.24
C TRP A 77 -17.38 28.61 -5.42
N PHE A 78 -17.24 27.32 -5.79
CA PHE A 78 -18.03 26.70 -6.85
C PHE A 78 -19.52 26.64 -6.52
N VAL A 79 -19.88 26.25 -5.30
CA VAL A 79 -21.29 26.15 -4.88
C VAL A 79 -21.96 27.52 -4.86
N ARG A 80 -21.23 28.57 -4.45
CA ARG A 80 -21.76 29.94 -4.38
C ARG A 80 -21.85 30.62 -5.75
N ARG A 81 -21.08 30.18 -6.74
CA ARG A 81 -21.04 30.82 -8.06
C ARG A 81 -22.10 30.22 -8.98
N ARG A 82 -22.99 31.06 -9.50
CA ARG A 82 -23.85 30.71 -10.64
C ARG A 82 -23.05 30.88 -11.93
N GLY A 83 -22.46 29.79 -12.41
CA GLY A 83 -21.73 29.75 -13.68
C GLY A 83 -22.62 29.39 -14.88
N ASP A 84 -22.05 29.48 -16.07
CA ASP A 84 -22.71 29.04 -17.31
C ASP A 84 -23.05 27.54 -17.26
N ARG A 85 -24.13 27.14 -17.94
CA ARG A 85 -24.62 25.74 -17.97
C ARG A 85 -23.53 24.73 -18.36
N VAL A 86 -22.65 25.09 -19.28
CA VAL A 86 -21.55 24.23 -19.75
C VAL A 86 -20.48 24.06 -18.67
N GLU A 87 -20.09 25.15 -18.02
CA GLU A 87 -19.09 25.16 -16.95
C GLU A 87 -19.58 24.37 -15.73
N SER A 88 -20.83 24.60 -15.32
CA SER A 88 -21.45 23.84 -14.24
C SER A 88 -21.51 22.34 -14.55
N ARG A 89 -21.64 21.93 -15.82
CA ARG A 89 -21.62 20.51 -16.20
C ARG A 89 -20.22 19.91 -16.03
N ARG A 90 -19.16 20.63 -16.43
CA ARG A 90 -17.76 20.18 -16.29
C ARG A 90 -17.36 20.04 -14.82
N ILE A 91 -17.67 21.05 -13.99
CA ILE A 91 -17.39 21.00 -12.55
C ILE A 91 -18.14 19.84 -11.90
N ARG A 92 -19.42 19.65 -12.24
CA ARG A 92 -20.23 18.56 -11.70
C ARG A 92 -19.66 17.19 -12.08
N LEU A 93 -19.16 17.02 -13.30
CA LEU A 93 -18.46 15.80 -13.70
C LEU A 93 -17.23 15.53 -12.81
N LEU A 94 -16.39 16.54 -12.57
CA LEU A 94 -15.21 16.40 -11.71
C LEU A 94 -15.57 16.10 -10.26
N VAL A 95 -16.60 16.75 -9.72
CA VAL A 95 -17.11 16.48 -8.36
C VAL A 95 -17.67 15.08 -8.25
N VAL A 96 -18.46 14.63 -9.24
CA VAL A 96 -18.99 13.26 -9.29
C VAL A 96 -17.85 12.25 -9.40
N TRP A 97 -16.83 12.53 -10.20
CA TRP A 97 -15.66 11.67 -10.29
C TRP A 97 -14.94 11.56 -8.94
N VAL A 98 -14.62 12.68 -8.29
CA VAL A 98 -14.03 12.68 -6.94
C VAL A 98 -14.90 11.89 -5.96
N ALA A 99 -16.20 12.15 -5.94
CA ALA A 99 -17.13 11.50 -5.02
C ALA A 99 -17.21 9.98 -5.27
N VAL A 100 -17.38 9.55 -6.52
CA VAL A 100 -17.48 8.13 -6.87
C VAL A 100 -16.18 7.40 -6.56
N SER A 101 -15.03 7.94 -6.98
CA SER A 101 -13.73 7.33 -6.66
C SER A 101 -13.50 7.26 -5.15
N PHE A 102 -13.81 8.32 -4.40
CA PHE A 102 -13.70 8.32 -2.94
C PHE A 102 -14.61 7.27 -2.31
N VAL A 103 -15.88 7.19 -2.71
CA VAL A 103 -16.85 6.25 -2.15
C VAL A 103 -16.44 4.80 -2.42
N LEU A 104 -16.02 4.48 -3.66
CA LEU A 104 -15.55 3.14 -4.01
C LEU A 104 -14.35 2.72 -3.15
N VAL A 105 -13.40 3.62 -2.92
CA VAL A 105 -12.22 3.35 -2.08
C VAL A 105 -12.57 3.35 -0.59
N ALA A 106 -13.51 4.18 -0.14
CA ALA A 106 -13.94 4.24 1.26
C ALA A 106 -14.72 2.99 1.70
N ILE A 107 -15.49 2.39 0.78
CA ILE A 107 -16.23 1.13 1.04
C ILE A 107 -15.29 -0.08 1.03
N SER A 108 -14.18 0.00 0.28
CA SER A 108 -13.17 -1.06 0.24
C SER A 108 -12.57 -1.32 1.62
N SER A 109 -12.44 -2.61 1.98
CA SER A 109 -11.72 -3.03 3.19
C SER A 109 -10.22 -2.68 3.14
N GLN A 110 -9.66 -2.50 1.95
CA GLN A 110 -8.25 -2.22 1.74
C GLN A 110 -8.00 -0.71 1.59
N GLN A 111 -7.71 -0.05 2.72
CA GLN A 111 -7.47 1.39 2.82
C GLN A 111 -6.01 1.76 2.51
N ARG A 112 -5.51 1.41 1.32
CA ARG A 112 -4.13 1.76 0.91
C ARG A 112 -4.10 3.14 0.26
N LEU A 113 -3.15 3.99 0.68
CA LEU A 113 -2.97 5.36 0.16
C LEU A 113 -2.93 5.41 -1.38
N ARG A 114 -2.31 4.41 -2.02
CA ARG A 114 -2.21 4.29 -3.49
C ARG A 114 -3.58 4.27 -4.20
N TYR A 115 -4.63 3.79 -3.55
CA TYR A 115 -5.97 3.74 -4.15
C TYR A 115 -6.64 5.11 -4.20
N TYR A 116 -6.10 6.11 -3.49
CA TYR A 116 -6.58 7.48 -3.52
C TYR A 116 -5.94 8.31 -4.66
N LEU A 117 -4.92 7.79 -5.36
CA LEU A 117 -4.28 8.49 -6.50
C LEU A 117 -5.24 8.93 -7.61
N PRO A 118 -6.30 8.17 -7.99
CA PRO A 118 -7.27 8.60 -8.99
C PRO A 118 -8.01 9.89 -8.62
N LEU A 119 -8.03 10.30 -7.33
CA LEU A 119 -8.63 11.56 -6.88
C LEU A 119 -7.78 12.78 -7.25
N CYS A 120 -6.46 12.61 -7.42
CA CYS A 120 -5.55 13.71 -7.69
C CYS A 120 -5.85 14.39 -9.03
N ALA A 121 -6.17 13.62 -10.07
CA ALA A 121 -6.48 14.15 -11.41
C ALA A 121 -7.72 15.08 -11.40
N PRO A 122 -8.91 14.66 -10.96
CA PRO A 122 -10.06 15.55 -10.93
C PRO A 122 -9.92 16.69 -9.89
N ALA A 123 -9.26 16.44 -8.75
CA ALA A 123 -9.01 17.48 -7.75
C ALA A 123 -8.09 18.59 -8.26
N SER A 124 -7.00 18.24 -8.95
CA SER A 124 -6.07 19.22 -9.56
C SER A 124 -6.73 20.05 -10.65
N LEU A 125 -7.61 19.45 -11.47
CA LEU A 125 -8.39 20.17 -12.47
C LEU A 125 -9.36 21.17 -11.83
N LEU A 126 -10.06 20.76 -10.76
CA LEU A 126 -10.93 21.66 -9.98
C LEU A 126 -10.13 22.82 -9.40
N LEU A 127 -8.95 22.53 -8.85
CA LEU A 127 -8.07 23.54 -8.27
C LEU A 127 -7.54 24.51 -9.33
N ALA A 128 -7.06 24.01 -10.46
CA ALA A 128 -6.56 24.82 -11.58
C ALA A 128 -7.66 25.75 -12.13
N PHE A 129 -8.89 25.22 -12.22
CA PHE A 129 -10.04 26.01 -12.64
C PHE A 129 -10.36 27.12 -11.64
N TRP A 130 -10.42 26.80 -10.34
CA TRP A 130 -10.63 27.80 -9.29
C TRP A 130 -9.54 28.86 -9.30
N TRP A 131 -8.29 28.44 -9.42
CA TRP A 131 -7.11 29.30 -9.45
C TRP A 131 -7.19 30.37 -10.54
N THR A 132 -7.47 29.92 -11.78
CA THR A 132 -7.53 30.80 -12.95
C THR A 132 -8.70 31.79 -12.91
N ARG A 133 -9.76 31.50 -12.14
CA ARG A 133 -10.96 32.33 -12.05
C ARG A 133 -11.05 33.19 -10.78
N ALA A 134 -10.51 32.73 -9.66
CA ALA A 134 -10.67 33.36 -8.36
C ALA A 134 -9.48 34.24 -7.95
N ILE A 135 -8.27 33.97 -8.44
CA ILE A 135 -7.07 34.69 -8.01
C ILE A 135 -6.81 35.91 -8.91
N ALA A 136 -6.69 37.07 -8.26
CA ALA A 136 -6.36 38.34 -8.90
C ALA A 136 -5.02 38.25 -9.64
N SER A 137 -4.94 38.88 -10.82
CA SER A 137 -3.77 38.81 -11.72
C SER A 137 -2.42 38.95 -11.00
N ARG A 138 -2.33 39.90 -10.05
CA ARG A 138 -1.11 40.20 -9.27
C ARG A 138 -0.59 39.05 -8.38
N TRP A 139 -1.45 38.12 -7.95
CA TRP A 139 -1.06 36.99 -7.10
C TRP A 139 -0.86 35.68 -7.89
N ARG A 140 -1.17 35.68 -9.19
CA ARG A 140 -1.11 34.45 -10.03
C ARG A 140 0.30 33.86 -10.16
N LEU A 141 1.34 34.70 -10.02
CA LEU A 141 2.75 34.28 -10.15
C LEU A 141 3.42 33.98 -8.81
N ALA A 142 2.98 34.59 -7.71
CA ALA A 142 3.57 34.39 -6.39
C ALA A 142 3.08 33.10 -5.72
N THR A 143 1.79 32.79 -5.84
CA THR A 143 1.20 31.64 -5.14
C THR A 143 1.63 30.26 -5.69
N PRO A 144 1.91 30.01 -6.99
CA PRO A 144 2.44 28.71 -7.42
C PRO A 144 3.89 28.51 -6.95
N LEU A 145 4.69 29.58 -6.82
CA LEU A 145 6.05 29.51 -6.26
C LEU A 145 6.02 29.08 -4.80
N VAL A 146 5.12 29.63 -3.99
CA VAL A 146 4.94 29.23 -2.59
C VAL A 146 4.45 27.78 -2.51
N CYS A 147 3.47 27.39 -3.31
CA CYS A 147 2.98 26.01 -3.33
C CYS A 147 4.06 25.01 -3.77
N SER A 148 4.87 25.36 -4.78
CA SER A 148 6.01 24.56 -5.21
C SER A 148 7.08 24.45 -4.12
N ALA A 149 7.38 25.54 -3.41
CA ALA A 149 8.32 25.50 -2.29
C ALA A 149 7.82 24.59 -1.15
N VAL A 150 6.52 24.65 -0.82
CA VAL A 150 5.89 23.76 0.16
C VAL A 150 5.91 22.31 -0.32
N ALA A 151 5.60 22.05 -1.59
CA ALA A 151 5.64 20.71 -2.17
C ALA A 151 7.05 20.13 -2.15
N VAL A 152 8.06 20.92 -2.54
CA VAL A 152 9.48 20.53 -2.47
C VAL A 152 9.88 20.25 -1.02
N GLY A 153 9.48 21.11 -0.07
CA GLY A 153 9.74 20.88 1.36
C GLY A 153 9.13 19.57 1.87
N LEU A 154 7.89 19.27 1.49
CA LEU A 154 7.21 18.02 1.85
C LEU A 154 7.89 16.79 1.21
N VAL A 155 8.32 16.90 -0.05
CA VAL A 155 9.05 15.82 -0.74
C VAL A 155 10.40 15.57 -0.08
N VAL A 156 11.17 16.62 0.20
CA VAL A 156 12.46 16.52 0.89
C VAL A 156 12.28 15.92 2.28
N TRP A 157 11.26 16.36 3.03
CA TRP A 157 10.91 15.78 4.31
C TRP A 157 10.59 14.29 4.18
N ASN A 158 9.75 13.91 3.22
CA ASN A 158 9.36 12.52 2.99
C ASN A 158 10.55 11.62 2.61
N LEU A 159 11.42 12.08 1.73
CA LEU A 159 12.66 11.38 1.39
C LEU A 159 13.56 11.23 2.61
N SER A 160 13.69 12.27 3.44
CA SER A 160 14.48 12.23 4.68
C SER A 160 13.86 11.32 5.75
N ALA A 161 12.53 11.20 5.79
CA ALA A 161 11.82 10.34 6.72
C ALA A 161 11.93 8.87 6.28
N THR A 162 11.89 8.64 4.97
CA THR A 162 12.08 7.32 4.36
C THR A 162 13.52 6.85 4.56
N SER A 163 14.52 7.71 4.34
CA SER A 163 15.93 7.37 4.60
C SER A 163 16.19 7.11 6.09
N ARG A 164 15.59 7.89 7.00
CA ARG A 164 15.65 7.62 8.44
C ARG A 164 14.98 6.32 8.84
N SER A 165 13.91 5.92 8.15
CA SER A 165 13.20 4.65 8.40
C SER A 165 13.96 3.45 7.84
N ALA A 166 14.61 3.62 6.68
CA ALA A 166 15.53 2.64 6.11
C ALA A 166 16.77 2.47 7.00
N ALA A 167 17.36 3.57 7.49
CA ALA A 167 18.47 3.53 8.46
C ALA A 167 18.09 2.89 9.81
N ALA A 168 16.79 2.89 10.15
CA ALA A 168 16.28 2.20 11.34
C ALA A 168 16.03 0.69 11.13
N THR A 169 16.28 0.20 9.92
CA THR A 169 16.22 -1.21 9.53
C THR A 169 17.64 -1.68 9.27
N ASP A 170 18.22 -2.37 10.25
CA ASP A 170 19.58 -2.86 10.18
C ASP A 170 19.55 -4.33 9.76
N MET A 171 19.62 -4.57 8.45
CA MET A 171 19.60 -5.92 7.86
C MET A 171 20.99 -6.40 7.42
N VAL A 172 22.00 -5.52 7.41
CA VAL A 172 23.38 -5.86 7.02
C VAL A 172 23.92 -7.06 7.82
N PRO A 173 23.73 -7.18 9.15
CA PRO A 173 24.23 -8.31 9.93
C PRO A 173 23.59 -9.66 9.59
N VAL A 174 22.44 -9.65 8.89
CA VAL A 174 21.59 -10.82 8.66
C VAL A 174 21.62 -11.27 7.20
N VAL A 175 21.80 -10.34 6.26
CA VAL A 175 21.85 -10.65 4.82
C VAL A 175 23.06 -11.53 4.51
N GLU A 176 24.25 -11.17 4.98
CA GLU A 176 25.49 -11.89 4.64
C GLU A 176 25.49 -13.37 5.11
N PRO A 177 25.13 -13.70 6.36
CA PRO A 177 25.02 -15.11 6.78
C PRO A 177 23.94 -15.91 6.03
N LEU A 178 22.81 -15.27 5.72
CA LEU A 178 21.66 -15.93 5.08
C LEU A 178 21.82 -16.09 3.57
N HIS A 179 22.60 -15.22 2.92
CA HIS A 179 22.88 -15.33 1.49
C HIS A 179 23.81 -16.52 1.20
N VAL A 180 24.76 -16.80 2.11
CA VAL A 180 25.68 -17.94 2.00
C VAL A 180 25.00 -19.27 2.40
N ALA A 181 24.07 -19.23 3.35
CA ALA A 181 23.39 -20.43 3.84
C ALA A 181 22.38 -21.00 2.83
N ARG A 182 22.54 -22.25 2.36
CA ARG A 182 21.57 -22.93 1.47
C ARG A 182 20.34 -23.52 2.17
N VAL A 183 20.11 -23.09 3.40
CA VAL A 183 19.12 -23.67 4.31
C VAL A 183 17.80 -22.88 4.19
N PRO A 184 16.60 -23.48 4.39
CA PRO A 184 15.34 -22.74 4.41
C PRO A 184 15.30 -21.66 5.50
N ILE A 185 14.56 -20.58 5.22
CA ILE A 185 14.43 -19.41 6.09
C ILE A 185 12.95 -19.25 6.47
N TYR A 186 12.69 -19.17 7.76
CA TYR A 186 11.36 -19.01 8.33
C TYR A 186 11.26 -17.72 9.14
N ALA A 187 10.09 -17.08 9.09
CA ALA A 187 9.81 -15.85 9.82
C ALA A 187 8.74 -16.14 10.89
N LEU A 188 9.09 -16.08 12.17
CA LEU A 188 8.15 -16.25 13.26
C LEU A 188 7.76 -14.89 13.85
N ASP A 189 6.50 -14.50 13.68
CA ASP A 189 5.98 -13.18 14.12
C ASP A 189 6.81 -12.01 13.54
N ALA A 190 7.29 -12.19 12.30
CA ALA A 190 8.15 -11.25 11.57
C ALA A 190 7.61 -10.98 10.14
N PRO A 191 7.89 -9.81 9.55
CA PRO A 191 7.33 -9.42 8.25
C PRO A 191 7.97 -10.18 7.09
N GLU A 192 7.34 -11.29 6.70
CA GLU A 192 7.76 -12.19 5.61
C GLU A 192 8.11 -11.46 4.30
N ILE A 193 7.22 -10.60 3.81
CA ILE A 193 7.37 -9.89 2.53
C ILE A 193 8.61 -8.98 2.52
N VAL A 194 8.93 -8.36 3.67
CA VAL A 194 10.12 -7.50 3.76
C VAL A 194 11.36 -8.38 3.71
N LEU A 195 11.36 -9.49 4.45
CA LEU A 195 12.48 -10.41 4.48
C LEU A 195 12.74 -11.07 3.12
N SER A 196 11.70 -11.51 2.41
CA SER A 196 11.85 -12.13 1.09
C SER A 196 12.40 -11.15 0.05
N PHE A 197 12.00 -9.87 0.12
CA PHE A 197 12.54 -8.83 -0.73
C PHE A 197 14.03 -8.57 -0.48
N TYR A 198 14.44 -8.39 0.78
CA TYR A 198 15.84 -8.09 1.12
C TYR A 198 16.79 -9.28 1.00
N LEU A 199 16.28 -10.51 1.18
CA LEU A 199 17.06 -11.74 1.07
C LEU A 199 17.06 -12.32 -0.35
N GLU A 200 16.24 -11.77 -1.24
CA GLU A 200 15.99 -12.25 -2.61
C GLU A 200 15.67 -13.76 -2.65
N ARG A 201 15.01 -14.25 -1.60
CA ARG A 201 14.72 -15.67 -1.37
C ARG A 201 13.35 -15.85 -0.74
N PRO A 202 12.67 -16.98 -1.01
CA PRO A 202 11.41 -17.29 -0.34
C PRO A 202 11.66 -17.43 1.16
N VAL A 203 10.82 -16.74 1.94
CA VAL A 203 10.75 -16.85 3.40
C VAL A 203 9.34 -17.29 3.72
N THR A 204 9.15 -18.30 4.56
CA THR A 204 7.80 -18.73 4.97
C THR A 204 7.48 -18.15 6.33
N GLY A 205 6.37 -17.41 6.43
CA GLY A 205 5.88 -16.84 7.67
C GLY A 205 5.08 -17.82 8.51
N PHE A 206 5.34 -17.82 9.82
CA PHE A 206 4.58 -18.53 10.83
C PHE A 206 4.17 -17.58 11.96
N GLN A 207 3.03 -17.87 12.59
CA GLN A 207 2.52 -17.11 13.73
C GLN A 207 2.81 -17.79 15.06
N ARG A 208 3.07 -19.11 15.06
CA ARG A 208 3.22 -19.93 16.27
C ARG A 208 4.41 -20.87 16.16
N TRP A 209 5.01 -21.17 17.32
CA TRP A 209 6.12 -22.11 17.43
C TRP A 209 5.74 -23.54 17.05
N ASP A 210 4.49 -23.96 17.28
CA ASP A 210 4.02 -25.31 16.96
C ASP A 210 4.10 -25.62 15.46
N ASP A 211 3.85 -24.60 14.61
CA ASP A 211 3.92 -24.74 13.16
C ASP A 211 5.37 -24.90 12.69
N VAL A 212 6.28 -24.15 13.32
CA VAL A 212 7.73 -24.25 13.08
C VAL A 212 8.26 -25.62 13.53
N ALA A 213 7.85 -26.09 14.70
CA ALA A 213 8.28 -27.38 15.24
C ALA A 213 7.90 -28.53 14.28
N ARG A 214 6.64 -28.57 13.83
CA ARG A 214 6.16 -29.56 12.85
C ARG A 214 6.95 -29.58 11.56
N GLN A 215 7.37 -28.41 11.09
CA GLN A 215 8.18 -28.29 9.88
C GLN A 215 9.62 -28.78 10.06
N LEU A 216 10.12 -28.79 11.30
CA LEU A 216 11.49 -29.16 11.66
C LEU A 216 11.64 -30.57 12.24
N GLU A 217 10.54 -31.27 12.57
CA GLU A 217 10.46 -32.62 13.18
C GLU A 217 11.31 -33.74 12.52
N HIS A 218 11.91 -33.51 11.35
CA HIS A 218 12.75 -34.49 10.65
C HIS A 218 14.25 -34.12 10.68
N GLY A 219 14.72 -33.47 11.74
CA GLY A 219 16.13 -33.08 11.89
C GLY A 219 16.62 -32.09 10.83
N ARG A 220 15.70 -31.35 10.20
CA ARG A 220 16.03 -30.32 9.21
C ARG A 220 16.64 -29.13 9.94
N GLU A 221 17.67 -28.54 9.34
CA GLU A 221 18.19 -27.25 9.79
C GLU A 221 17.41 -26.13 9.09
N ALA A 222 17.17 -25.04 9.81
CA ALA A 222 16.57 -23.81 9.26
C ALA A 222 17.10 -22.58 9.98
N PHE A 223 17.11 -21.46 9.28
CA PHE A 223 17.25 -20.16 9.92
C PHE A 223 15.87 -19.58 10.22
N LEU A 224 15.70 -19.08 11.44
CA LEU A 224 14.50 -18.39 11.88
C LEU A 224 14.79 -16.95 12.22
N VAL A 225 14.00 -16.06 11.63
CA VAL A 225 13.88 -14.68 12.07
C VAL A 225 12.75 -14.62 13.09
N VAL A 226 13.11 -14.39 14.35
CA VAL A 226 12.15 -14.41 15.47
C VAL A 226 12.14 -13.07 16.17
N ALA A 227 10.97 -12.54 16.51
CA ALA A 227 10.87 -11.37 17.37
C ALA A 227 11.50 -11.67 18.74
N ASP A 228 12.36 -10.79 19.28
CA ASP A 228 13.13 -11.06 20.52
C ASP A 228 12.26 -11.55 21.69
N ARG A 229 11.04 -11.01 21.79
CA ARG A 229 10.04 -11.39 22.79
C ARG A 229 9.62 -12.87 22.74
N GLN A 230 9.65 -13.48 21.57
CA GLN A 230 9.22 -14.87 21.32
C GLN A 230 10.36 -15.87 21.52
N VAL A 231 11.62 -15.43 21.53
CA VAL A 231 12.80 -16.31 21.63
C VAL A 231 12.82 -17.08 22.95
N ALA A 232 12.34 -16.48 24.04
CA ALA A 232 12.25 -17.12 25.34
C ALA A 232 11.10 -18.15 25.44
N SER A 233 10.14 -18.10 24.52
CA SER A 233 8.97 -18.98 24.48
C SER A 233 9.16 -20.19 23.56
N ALA A 234 10.39 -20.44 23.12
CA ALA A 234 10.70 -21.53 22.22
C ALA A 234 10.47 -22.90 22.88
N PRO A 235 9.95 -23.88 22.13
CA PRO A 235 9.76 -25.23 22.63
C PRO A 235 11.11 -25.93 22.83
N ALA A 236 11.21 -26.74 23.89
CA ALA A 236 12.43 -27.48 24.24
C ALA A 236 12.84 -28.56 23.21
N SER A 237 11.93 -28.93 22.30
CA SER A 237 12.18 -29.87 21.20
C SER A 237 13.02 -29.29 20.06
N LEU A 238 13.26 -27.97 20.07
CA LEU A 238 14.09 -27.30 19.07
C LEU A 238 15.43 -26.91 19.67
N GLU A 239 16.51 -27.35 19.05
CA GLU A 239 17.84 -26.84 19.36
C GLU A 239 18.00 -25.46 18.71
N LEU A 240 17.97 -24.41 19.52
CA LEU A 240 18.09 -23.03 19.07
C LEU A 240 19.47 -22.46 19.39
N ARG A 241 20.20 -22.07 18.35
CA ARG A 241 21.46 -21.32 18.46
C ARG A 241 21.24 -19.88 17.99
N ARG A 242 21.36 -18.91 18.90
CA ARG A 242 21.31 -17.48 18.55
C ARG A 242 22.52 -17.14 17.70
N VAL A 243 22.28 -16.55 16.53
CA VAL A 243 23.31 -16.17 15.57
C VAL A 243 23.65 -14.70 15.75
N THR A 244 22.67 -13.82 15.54
CA THR A 244 22.88 -12.38 15.67
C THR A 244 21.56 -11.64 15.94
N PRO A 245 21.55 -10.63 16.82
CA PRO A 245 20.43 -9.72 16.98
C PRO A 245 20.44 -8.64 15.88
N PHE A 246 19.26 -8.19 15.47
CA PHE A 246 19.10 -7.14 14.47
C PHE A 246 17.78 -6.38 14.66
N ARG A 247 17.52 -5.36 13.83
CA ARG A 247 16.33 -4.52 13.98
C ARG A 247 15.62 -4.31 12.65
N ILE A 248 14.30 -4.48 12.66
CA ILE A 248 13.42 -4.10 11.54
C ILE A 248 12.48 -3.01 12.04
N GLN A 249 12.53 -1.82 11.43
CA GLN A 249 11.72 -0.66 11.85
C GLN A 249 11.80 -0.36 13.36
N ARG A 250 13.03 -0.36 13.93
CA ARG A 250 13.30 -0.19 15.38
C ARG A 250 12.79 -1.29 16.31
N ARG A 251 12.12 -2.34 15.80
CA ARG A 251 11.74 -3.51 16.60
C ARG A 251 12.88 -4.52 16.63
N PRO A 252 13.22 -5.08 17.80
CA PRO A 252 14.30 -6.06 17.92
C PRO A 252 13.85 -7.44 17.44
N TYR A 253 14.69 -8.06 16.61
CA TYR A 253 14.57 -9.43 16.13
C TYR A 253 15.90 -10.14 16.34
N THR A 254 15.85 -11.45 16.47
CA THR A 254 17.04 -12.29 16.54
C THR A 254 17.00 -13.31 15.41
N LEU A 255 18.13 -13.44 14.73
CA LEU A 255 18.38 -14.56 13.83
C LEU A 255 18.81 -15.78 14.66
N VAL A 256 18.08 -16.86 14.51
CA VAL A 256 18.31 -18.11 15.24
C VAL A 256 18.51 -19.24 14.23
N ALA A 257 19.55 -20.04 14.40
CA ALA A 257 19.66 -21.33 13.72
C ALA A 257 18.89 -22.35 14.55
N ALA A 258 17.91 -23.01 13.95
CA ALA A 258 17.14 -24.06 14.59
C ALA A 258 17.35 -25.40 13.91
N ARG A 259 17.33 -26.44 14.72
CA ARG A 259 17.36 -27.83 14.29
C ARG A 259 16.32 -28.61 15.08
N GLY A 260 15.54 -29.43 14.38
CA GLY A 260 14.60 -30.35 15.04
C GLY A 260 15.35 -31.48 15.75
N GLY A 261 14.90 -31.81 16.96
CA GLY A 261 15.32 -33.01 17.70
C GLY A 261 14.71 -34.29 17.19
#